data_AF-A0A072TR59-F1
#
_entry.id   AF-A0A072TR59-F1
#
_cell.length_a   1.000
_cell.length_b   1.000
_cell.length_c   1.000
_cell.angle_alpha   90.00
_cell.angle_beta   90.00
_cell.angle_gamma   90.00
#
_symmetry.space_group_name_H-M   'P 1'
#
loop_
_entity.id
_entity.type
_entity.pdbx_description
1 polymer ?
#
loop_
_entity_poly.entity_id
_entity_poly.type
_entity_poly.pdbx_seq_one_letter_code
_entity_poly.pdbx_strand_id
1 'polypeptide(L)'
;MKEFGVDESWVQFLKISYRNLQLDCKFRNLEPRYFPEYIVCPLCVSENGDTLIFATNHTDLAIVYNLRDNRVNRIKSTNQIPWFNAKGYVESLVPTS
;
A
#
# COMPACT_ATOMS: atom_id res chain seq x y z
N MET A 1 9.63 -17.53 9.84
CA MET A 1 8.62 -18.22 9.01
C MET A 1 8.86 -19.70 9.13
N LYS A 2 7.84 -20.51 9.41
CA LYS A 2 8.02 -21.96 9.46
C LYS A 2 7.86 -22.60 8.08
N GLU A 3 6.91 -22.14 7.26
CA GLU A 3 6.72 -22.58 5.87
C GLU A 3 6.15 -21.44 5.00
N PHE A 4 6.60 -21.33 3.74
CA PHE A 4 6.14 -20.33 2.77
C PHE A 4 4.85 -20.83 2.08
N GLY A 5 3.84 -19.97 1.94
CA GLY A 5 2.58 -20.32 1.27
C GLY A 5 1.58 -21.12 2.13
N VAL A 6 1.88 -21.35 3.41
CA VAL A 6 0.96 -21.96 4.38
C VAL A 6 0.36 -20.86 5.24
N ASP A 7 -0.89 -20.48 5.02
CA ASP A 7 -1.53 -19.32 5.67
C ASP A 7 -1.43 -19.36 7.20
N GLU A 8 -1.54 -20.55 7.82
CA GLU A 8 -1.39 -20.71 9.28
C GLU A 8 0.02 -20.40 9.81
N SER A 9 1.02 -20.38 8.92
CA SER A 9 2.41 -20.04 9.22
C SER A 9 2.75 -18.57 8.99
N TRP A 10 1.80 -17.75 8.50
CA TRP A 10 2.05 -16.35 8.23
C TRP A 10 2.12 -15.57 9.54
N VAL A 11 3.19 -14.81 9.70
CA VAL A 11 3.36 -13.86 10.79
C VAL A 11 3.19 -12.44 10.26
N GLN A 12 2.62 -11.56 11.07
CA GLN A 12 2.46 -10.16 10.68
C GLN A 12 3.83 -9.55 10.36
N PHE A 13 4.02 -9.15 9.10
CA PHE A 13 5.26 -8.53 8.64
C PHE A 13 5.37 -7.07 9.11
N LEU A 14 4.28 -6.28 8.95
CA LEU A 14 4.24 -4.87 9.31
C LEU A 14 2.88 -4.50 9.93
N LYS A 15 2.91 -3.52 10.84
CA LYS A 15 1.72 -2.92 11.47
C LYS A 15 1.80 -1.41 11.39
N ILE A 16 1.12 -0.82 10.41
CA ILE A 16 1.15 0.62 10.13
C ILE A 16 -0.27 1.17 10.29
N SER A 17 -0.43 2.25 11.04
CA SER A 17 -1.73 2.89 11.20
C SER A 17 -2.05 3.83 10.02
N TYR A 18 -3.32 3.96 9.65
CA TYR A 18 -3.76 4.97 8.68
C TYR A 18 -3.38 6.41 9.09
N ARG A 19 -3.28 6.67 10.40
CA ARG A 19 -2.81 7.96 10.93
C ARG A 19 -1.33 8.20 10.66
N ASN A 20 -0.51 7.16 10.75
CA ASN A 20 0.92 7.25 10.40
C ASN A 20 1.10 7.56 8.92
N LEU A 21 0.22 7.05 8.06
CA LEU A 21 0.16 7.40 6.63
C LEU A 21 -0.43 8.80 6.36
N GLN A 22 -0.79 9.53 7.42
CA GLN A 22 -1.40 10.85 7.40
C GLN A 22 -2.66 10.90 6.54
N LEU A 23 -3.37 9.78 6.40
CA LEU A 23 -4.59 9.70 5.63
C LEU A 23 -5.66 10.45 6.42
N ASP A 24 -5.84 11.73 6.07
CA ASP A 24 -6.80 12.60 6.70
C ASP A 24 -8.18 12.10 6.30
N CYS A 25 -8.83 11.36 7.20
CA CYS A 25 -10.19 10.86 7.01
C CYS A 25 -11.20 12.02 7.05
N LYS A 26 -11.00 13.09 6.25
CA LYS A 26 -12.02 14.10 5.95
C LYS A 26 -13.02 13.56 4.94
N PHE A 27 -13.49 12.33 5.15
CA PHE A 27 -14.76 11.83 4.60
C PHE A 27 -15.96 12.39 5.37
N ARG A 28 -15.72 13.29 6.34
CA ARG A 28 -16.70 13.71 7.35
C ARG A 28 -17.86 14.56 6.81
N ASN A 29 -17.76 15.09 5.60
CA ASN A 29 -18.70 16.09 5.06
C ASN A 29 -19.35 15.72 3.71
N LEU A 30 -19.17 14.50 3.21
CA LEU A 30 -19.75 14.08 1.93
C LEU A 30 -20.44 12.73 2.07
N GLU A 31 -21.61 12.58 1.44
CA GLU A 31 -22.48 11.42 1.65
C GLU A 31 -21.77 10.07 1.37
N PRO A 32 -21.93 9.06 2.25
CA PRO A 32 -21.28 7.75 2.14
C PRO A 32 -21.57 6.97 0.84
N ARG A 33 -22.58 7.37 0.06
CA ARG A 33 -23.06 6.61 -1.11
C ARG A 33 -22.17 6.74 -2.36
N TYR A 34 -21.20 7.66 -2.37
CA TYR A 34 -20.45 8.00 -3.58
C TYR A 34 -18.93 7.78 -3.49
N PHE A 35 -18.41 7.23 -2.39
CA PHE A 35 -16.98 6.95 -2.27
C PHE A 35 -16.67 5.47 -2.45
N PRO A 36 -15.82 5.08 -3.43
CA PRO A 36 -15.11 3.82 -3.31
C PRO A 36 -14.28 3.86 -2.02
N GLU A 37 -14.24 2.75 -1.27
CA GLU A 37 -13.41 2.61 -0.07
C GLU A 37 -11.99 3.13 -0.35
N TYR A 38 -11.37 3.86 0.59
CA TYR A 38 -10.01 4.34 0.38
C TYR A 38 -9.04 3.16 0.41
N ILE A 39 -8.55 2.75 -0.76
CA ILE A 39 -7.68 1.60 -0.91
C ILE A 39 -6.22 2.07 -0.81
N VAL A 40 -5.46 1.38 0.04
CA VAL A 40 -4.02 1.55 0.19
C VAL A 40 -3.36 0.20 0.00
N CYS A 41 -2.66 0.03 -1.11
CA CYS A 41 -2.00 -1.23 -1.44
C CYS A 41 -0.48 -1.06 -1.30
N PRO A 42 0.22 -1.89 -0.51
CA PRO A 42 1.68 -1.90 -0.54
C PRO A 42 2.16 -2.37 -1.92
N LEU A 43 3.06 -1.62 -2.54
CA LEU A 43 3.65 -1.95 -3.85
C LEU A 43 4.99 -2.64 -3.70
N CYS A 44 5.91 -2.03 -2.94
CA CYS A 44 7.24 -2.57 -2.74
C CYS A 44 7.88 -2.01 -1.48
N VAL A 45 8.80 -2.80 -0.93
CA VAL A 45 9.73 -2.38 0.11
C VAL A 45 11.11 -2.19 -0.52
N SER A 46 11.86 -1.19 -0.08
CA SER A 46 13.25 -1.01 -0.47
C SER A 46 14.12 -2.17 0.03
N GLU A 47 15.25 -2.41 -0.62
CA GLU A 47 16.18 -3.50 -0.26
C GLU A 47 16.65 -3.41 1.20
N ASN A 48 16.87 -2.20 1.72
CA ASN A 48 17.24 -1.98 3.12
C ASN A 48 16.07 -2.14 4.12
N GLY A 49 14.85 -2.40 3.64
CA GLY A 49 13.68 -2.59 4.48
C GLY A 49 13.09 -1.30 5.08
N ASP A 50 13.68 -0.14 4.80
CA ASP A 50 13.35 1.10 5.51
C ASP A 50 12.25 1.92 4.83
N THR A 51 12.01 1.70 3.54
CA THR A 51 11.06 2.49 2.75
C THR A 51 10.02 1.58 2.15
N LEU A 52 8.74 1.91 2.38
CA LEU A 52 7.60 1.21 1.82
C LEU A 52 6.83 2.16 0.90
N ILE A 53 6.56 1.73 -0.32
CA ILE A 53 5.77 2.49 -1.28
C ILE A 53 4.35 1.93 -1.31
N PHE A 54 3.35 2.80 -1.22
CA PHE A 54 1.94 2.43 -1.36
C PHE A 54 1.31 3.11 -2.58
N ALA A 55 0.48 2.34 -3.28
CA ALA A 55 -0.50 2.87 -4.21
C ALA A 55 -1.79 3.24 -3.47
N THR A 56 -2.45 4.31 -3.91
CA THR A 56 -3.77 4.67 -3.42
C THR A 56 -4.76 4.79 -4.58
N ASN A 57 -6.05 4.57 -4.30
CA ASN A 57 -7.10 4.80 -5.30
C ASN A 57 -7.59 6.25 -5.38
N HIS A 58 -7.04 7.12 -4.53
CA HIS A 58 -7.30 8.55 -4.59
C HIS A 58 -6.25 9.23 -5.46
N THR A 59 -6.75 10.12 -6.32
CA THR A 59 -6.03 10.76 -7.43
C THR A 59 -4.54 11.02 -7.15
N ASP A 60 -3.72 10.40 -8.00
CA ASP A 60 -2.31 10.71 -8.23
C ASP A 60 -1.35 10.56 -7.06
N LEU A 61 -1.73 9.94 -5.95
CA LEU A 61 -0.85 9.88 -4.79
C LEU A 61 -0.24 8.49 -4.62
N ALA A 62 1.06 8.40 -4.87
CA ALA A 62 1.89 7.36 -4.28
C ALA A 62 2.40 7.85 -2.92
N ILE A 63 2.35 6.98 -1.91
CA ILE A 63 2.86 7.28 -0.57
C ILE A 63 4.19 6.57 -0.40
N VAL A 64 5.25 7.33 -0.13
CA VAL A 64 6.54 6.81 0.30
C VAL A 64 6.59 6.95 1.82
N TYR A 65 6.61 5.82 2.51
CA TYR A 65 6.65 5.74 3.96
C TYR A 65 8.00 5.24 4.42
N ASN A 66 8.68 6.03 5.25
CA ASN A 66 9.90 5.61 5.91
C ASN A 66 9.56 4.96 7.25
N LEU A 67 9.92 3.69 7.40
CA LEU A 67 9.66 2.86 8.57
C LEU A 67 10.52 3.25 9.78
N ARG A 68 11.71 3.83 9.58
CA ARG A 68 12.62 4.20 10.68
C ARG A 68 12.13 5.41 11.46
N ASP A 69 11.66 6.43 10.75
CA ASP A 69 11.28 7.71 11.34
C ASP A 69 9.79 8.03 11.21
N ASN A 70 9.00 7.08 10.67
CA ASN A 70 7.57 7.20 10.41
C ASN A 70 7.21 8.41 9.55
N ARG A 71 8.11 8.84 8.65
CA ARG A 71 7.85 9.96 7.75
C ARG A 71 7.08 9.51 6.52
N VAL A 72 6.13 10.35 6.14
CA VAL A 72 5.33 10.22 4.93
C VAL A 72 5.79 11.26 3.93
N ASN A 73 6.10 10.82 2.72
CA ASN A 73 6.23 11.67 1.56
C ASN A 73 5.18 11.27 0.52
N ARG A 74 4.56 12.27 -0.12
CA ARG A 74 3.49 12.08 -1.09
C ARG A 74 4.00 12.50 -2.46
N ILE A 75 4.04 11.55 -3.37
CA ILE A 75 4.43 11.80 -4.74
C ILE A 75 3.15 11.96 -5.55
N LYS A 76 2.97 13.15 -6.12
CA LYS A 76 1.93 13.39 -7.11
C LYS A 76 2.39 12.83 -8.45
N SER A 77 1.65 11.87 -8.98
CA SER A 77 1.77 11.46 -10.38
C SER A 77 1.30 12.60 -11.26
N THR A 78 2.10 12.99 -12.24
CA THR A 78 1.70 13.99 -13.24
C THR A 78 0.74 13.41 -14.28
N ASN A 79 0.63 12.08 -14.34
CA ASN A 79 0.05 11.38 -15.49
C ASN A 79 -1.31 10.73 -15.20
N GLN A 80 -2.01 11.07 -14.10
CA GLN A 80 -3.33 10.49 -13.77
C GLN A 80 -3.34 8.96 -13.81
N ILE A 81 -2.20 8.32 -13.51
CA ILE A 81 -2.05 6.86 -13.58
C ILE A 81 -2.87 6.27 -12.44
N PRO A 82 -3.92 5.49 -12.72
CA PRO A 82 -4.73 4.86 -11.69
C PRO A 82 -3.96 3.66 -11.13
N TRP A 83 -3.02 3.91 -10.22
CA TRP A 83 -2.15 2.90 -9.63
C TRP A 83 -2.92 1.75 -8.93
N PHE A 84 -4.12 2.03 -8.43
CA PHE A 84 -5.02 1.01 -7.87
C PHE A 84 -5.51 -0.03 -8.89
N ASN A 85 -5.47 0.29 -10.19
CA ASN A 85 -5.79 -0.65 -11.27
C ASN A 85 -4.55 -1.38 -11.80
N ALA A 86 -3.35 -1.02 -11.33
CA ALA A 86 -2.13 -1.70 -11.73
C ALA A 86 -2.15 -3.12 -11.14
N LYS A 87 -2.30 -4.13 -12.01
CA LYS A 87 -2.16 -5.53 -11.61
C LYS A 87 -0.69 -5.80 -11.31
N GLY A 88 -0.37 -6.01 -10.03
CA GLY A 88 0.93 -6.55 -9.63
C GLY A 88 0.96 -8.04 -9.95
N TYR A 89 1.54 -8.39 -11.11
CA TYR A 89 1.88 -9.77 -11.40
C TYR A 89 3.18 -10.07 -10.65
N VAL A 90 3.08 -10.78 -9.53
CA VAL A 90 4.24 -11.47 -8.95
C VAL A 90 4.35 -12.82 -9.63
N GLU A 91 5.56 -13.18 -10.06
CA GLU A 91 5.81 -14.50 -10.63
C GLU A 91 5.33 -15.57 -9.63
N SER A 92 4.59 -16.55 -10.16
CA SER A 92 4.24 -17.73 -9.38
C SER A 92 5.54 -18.41 -8.96
N LEU A 93 5.78 -18.47 -7.66
CA LEU A 93 6.88 -19.26 -7.09
C LEU A 93 6.58 -20.76 -7.11
N VAL A 94 5.39 -21.15 -7.58
CA VAL A 94 5.06 -22.54 -7.90
C VAL A 94 5.71 -22.89 -9.25
N PRO A 95 6.55 -23.93 -9.30
CA PRO A 95 7.10 -24.42 -10.57
C PRO A 95 5.97 -24.74 -11.53
N THR A 96 5.98 -24.16 -12.73
CA THR A 96 5.15 -24.64 -13.84
C THR A 96 5.82 -25.87 -14.41
N SER A 97 5.29 -27.05 -14.05
CA SER A 97 5.64 -28.34 -14.64
C SER A 97 5.33 -28.40 -16.13
#